data_AF-A0A2T2X3K2-F1
#
_entry.id   AF-A0A2T2X3K2-F1
#
_cell.length_a   1.000
_cell.length_b   1.000
_cell.length_c   1.000
_cell.angle_alpha   90.00
_cell.angle_beta   90.00
_cell.angle_gamma   90.00
#
_symmetry.space_group_name_H-M   'P 1'
#
loop_
_entity.id
_entity.type
_entity.pdbx_description
1 polymer ?
#
loop_
_entity_poly.entity_id
_entity_poly.type
_entity_poly.pdbx_seq_one_letter_code
_entity_poly.pdbx_strand_id
1 'polypeptide(L)'
;MRPMYWIVAIGFGLLTINANPLDSWPGLPIHSHPVTLPLPEPFSVQSPPQGPLEISRNWAGYVSNHGTYQSIEASWRIPKLTSPGSLAVWVGLGGAPQQRLLQAGTLTKDTATGSETILWIEGLPEPLKPIAQNLPSGEAVHVAIYHVKSQEWALDLQAGSYRQTYDVQYSLNPRSAEWIVEDPLINNQFATFPRFQNIELFYATAKTQEGQTVTVQQSTPIDLRIDGIIRAAPALINATTFAVTSTSPQ
;
A
#
# COMPACT_ATOMS: atom_id res chain seq x y z
N MET A 1 -12.94 -27.05 -10.08
CA MET A 1 -13.58 -25.80 -9.61
C MET A 1 -12.63 -25.20 -8.60
N ARG A 2 -12.05 -24.02 -8.90
CA ARG A 2 -11.01 -23.41 -8.04
C ARG A 2 -11.71 -22.68 -6.89
N PRO A 3 -11.22 -22.78 -5.63
CA PRO A 3 -11.78 -22.02 -4.54
C PRO A 3 -11.54 -20.54 -4.81
N MET A 4 -12.64 -19.81 -5.03
CA MET A 4 -12.66 -18.37 -5.18
C MET A 4 -12.46 -17.81 -3.76
N TYR A 5 -11.21 -17.51 -3.39
CA TYR A 5 -10.97 -16.74 -2.17
C TYR A 5 -11.46 -15.32 -2.45
N TRP A 6 -12.66 -15.03 -1.96
CA TRP A 6 -13.16 -13.68 -1.89
C TRP A 6 -12.30 -12.96 -0.85
N ILE A 7 -11.18 -12.37 -1.27
CA ILE A 7 -10.60 -11.27 -0.52
C ILE A 7 -11.56 -10.10 -0.72
N VAL A 8 -12.65 -10.16 0.03
CA VAL A 8 -13.38 -8.95 0.39
C VAL A 8 -12.37 -8.25 1.29
N ALA A 9 -11.65 -7.26 0.75
CA ALA A 9 -11.20 -6.16 1.59
C ALA A 9 -12.49 -5.67 2.25
N ILE A 10 -12.72 -6.10 3.49
CA ILE A 10 -13.99 -5.87 4.17
C ILE A 10 -14.15 -4.36 4.24
N GLY A 11 -15.05 -3.88 3.38
CA GLY A 11 -15.48 -2.49 3.33
C GLY A 11 -16.23 -2.16 4.61
N PHE A 12 -15.49 -1.76 5.62
CA PHE A 12 -15.95 -0.91 6.72
C PHE A 12 -14.84 0.07 7.06
N GLY A 13 -14.43 0.85 6.08
CA GLY A 13 -13.83 2.16 6.31
C GLY A 13 -14.91 3.19 6.04
N LEU A 14 -15.61 3.63 7.09
CA LEU A 14 -16.30 4.92 7.04
C LEU A 14 -15.21 5.96 6.79
N LEU A 15 -14.93 6.24 5.53
CA LEU A 15 -14.02 7.30 5.11
C LEU A 15 -14.76 8.63 5.28
N THR A 16 -15.15 8.94 6.50
CA THR A 16 -15.51 10.31 6.87
C THR A 16 -14.21 11.05 7.05
N ILE A 17 -13.91 11.98 6.14
CA ILE A 17 -12.84 12.97 6.31
C ILE A 17 -13.31 13.97 7.39
N ASN A 18 -13.50 13.49 8.62
CA ASN A 18 -13.60 14.37 9.77
C ASN A 18 -12.16 14.63 10.19
N ALA A 19 -11.67 15.84 9.91
CA ALA A 19 -10.46 16.33 10.52
C ALA A 19 -10.68 16.37 12.04
N ASN A 20 -10.38 15.26 12.73
CA ASN A 20 -10.29 15.31 14.17
C ASN A 20 -9.04 16.14 14.52
N PRO A 21 -9.19 17.20 15.34
CA PRO A 21 -8.04 17.97 15.77
C PRO A 21 -7.06 17.08 16.53
N LEU A 22 -5.78 17.37 16.30
CA LEU A 22 -4.59 16.72 16.83
C LEU A 22 -4.60 16.67 18.37
N ASP A 23 -5.12 15.60 18.96
CA ASP A 23 -4.76 15.24 20.33
C ASP A 23 -3.60 14.23 20.31
N SER A 24 -2.41 14.83 20.22
CA SER A 24 -1.09 14.37 20.68
C SER A 24 -0.69 12.91 20.40
N TRP A 25 -0.07 12.68 19.24
CA TRP A 25 0.94 11.63 19.09
C TRP A 25 2.33 12.22 19.36
N PRO A 26 3.12 11.68 20.29
CA PRO A 26 4.49 12.13 20.47
C PRO A 26 5.33 11.60 19.30
N GLY A 27 5.51 12.42 18.27
CA GLY A 27 6.49 12.15 17.25
C GLY A 27 7.89 12.49 17.78
N LEU A 28 8.82 11.54 17.73
CA LEU A 28 10.24 11.84 17.95
C LEU A 28 10.83 12.36 16.62
N PRO A 29 11.57 13.47 16.62
CA PRO A 29 12.38 13.84 15.45
C PRO A 29 13.59 12.90 15.38
N ILE A 30 13.72 12.11 14.30
CA ILE A 30 14.97 11.36 14.03
C ILE A 30 15.38 11.49 12.54
N HIS A 31 16.69 11.61 12.38
CA HIS A 31 17.44 11.75 11.14
C HIS A 31 17.40 10.46 10.29
N SER A 32 16.74 10.52 9.14
CA SER A 32 16.96 9.57 8.05
C SER A 32 17.55 10.29 6.83
N HIS A 33 18.49 9.63 6.15
CA HIS A 33 18.98 10.11 4.85
C HIS A 33 17.82 10.11 3.84
N PRO A 34 17.78 11.07 2.90
CA PRO A 34 16.73 11.09 1.88
C PRO A 34 16.68 9.76 1.13
N VAL A 35 15.49 9.14 1.07
CA VAL A 35 15.25 7.96 0.23
C VAL A 35 15.54 8.34 -1.22
N THR A 36 16.62 7.78 -1.76
CA THR A 36 16.96 7.88 -3.17
C THR A 36 16.43 6.62 -3.85
N LEU A 37 15.35 6.78 -4.62
CA LEU A 37 14.82 5.70 -5.44
C LEU A 37 15.60 5.61 -6.76
N PRO A 38 15.80 4.39 -7.30
CA PRO A 38 16.20 4.23 -8.69
C PRO A 38 15.27 5.03 -9.63
N LEU A 39 15.79 5.42 -10.79
CA LEU A 39 14.91 5.89 -11.86
C LEU A 39 14.09 4.69 -12.37
N PRO A 40 12.83 4.91 -12.80
CA PRO A 40 12.10 3.87 -13.49
C PRO A 40 12.87 3.43 -14.74
N GLU A 41 13.24 2.15 -14.80
CA GLU A 41 13.91 1.57 -15.96
C GLU A 41 12.91 0.77 -16.81
N PRO A 42 13.12 0.65 -18.13
CA PRO A 42 12.33 -0.27 -18.94
C PRO A 42 12.48 -1.69 -18.40
N PHE A 43 11.41 -2.24 -17.83
CA PHE A 43 11.37 -3.63 -17.39
C PHE A 43 10.67 -4.49 -18.43
N SER A 44 11.13 -5.73 -18.57
CA SER A 44 10.35 -6.76 -19.26
C SER A 44 9.31 -7.28 -18.29
N VAL A 45 8.06 -7.37 -18.72
CA VAL A 45 7.00 -8.02 -17.94
C VAL A 45 7.39 -9.48 -17.76
N GLN A 46 7.83 -9.85 -16.56
CA GLN A 46 7.96 -11.26 -16.22
C GLN A 46 6.56 -11.82 -15.99
N SER A 47 6.34 -13.07 -16.42
CA SER A 47 5.14 -13.78 -15.98
C SER A 47 5.11 -13.75 -14.45
N PRO A 48 3.93 -13.56 -13.81
CA PRO A 48 3.84 -13.54 -12.36
C PRO A 48 4.57 -14.76 -11.78
N PRO A 49 5.32 -14.59 -10.67
CA PRO A 49 6.04 -15.69 -10.04
C PRO A 49 5.06 -16.85 -9.81
N GLN A 50 5.53 -18.08 -9.97
CA GLN A 50 4.69 -19.28 -9.87
C GLN A 50 3.96 -19.33 -8.52
N GLY A 51 2.66 -19.03 -8.55
CA GLY A 51 1.73 -19.05 -7.43
C GLY A 51 0.30 -18.90 -7.95
N PRO A 52 -0.73 -19.26 -7.17
CA PRO A 52 -2.11 -19.06 -7.60
C PRO A 52 -2.41 -17.57 -7.72
N LEU A 53 -2.72 -17.08 -8.93
CA LEU A 53 -3.19 -15.71 -9.12
C LEU A 53 -4.48 -15.48 -8.32
N GLU A 54 -4.47 -14.47 -7.45
CA GLU A 54 -5.66 -14.03 -6.72
C GLU A 54 -6.34 -12.86 -7.44
N ILE A 55 -7.65 -12.74 -7.23
CA ILE A 55 -8.49 -11.72 -7.85
C ILE A 55 -9.12 -10.90 -6.74
N SER A 56 -8.93 -9.58 -6.79
CA SER A 56 -9.59 -8.63 -5.92
C SER A 56 -10.45 -7.65 -6.72
N ARG A 57 -11.46 -7.08 -6.08
CA ARG A 57 -12.25 -5.99 -6.68
C ARG A 57 -11.58 -4.63 -6.57
N ASN A 58 -10.60 -4.51 -5.68
CA ASN A 58 -10.01 -3.23 -5.33
C ASN A 58 -8.49 -3.27 -5.10
N TRP A 59 -7.83 -4.42 -5.07
CA TRP A 59 -6.38 -4.50 -4.84
C TRP A 59 -5.62 -5.05 -6.05
N ALA A 60 -4.52 -4.40 -6.42
CA ALA A 60 -3.49 -4.95 -7.29
C ALA A 60 -2.13 -4.91 -6.57
N GLY A 61 -1.37 -6.01 -6.57
CA GLY A 61 -0.09 -6.04 -5.88
C GLY A 61 0.32 -7.43 -5.43
N TYR A 62 1.02 -7.52 -4.31
CA TYR A 62 1.47 -8.80 -3.74
C TYR A 62 1.03 -8.94 -2.28
N VAL A 63 0.64 -10.16 -1.92
CA VAL A 63 0.30 -10.55 -0.55
C VAL A 63 1.08 -11.78 -0.15
N SER A 64 1.67 -11.74 1.03
CA SER A 64 2.37 -12.84 1.65
C SER A 64 1.57 -13.30 2.87
N ASN A 65 1.19 -14.58 2.95
CA ASN A 65 0.32 -15.09 4.03
C ASN A 65 0.78 -16.44 4.62
N HIS A 66 2.07 -16.76 4.49
CA HIS A 66 2.65 -18.05 4.89
C HIS A 66 3.43 -17.98 6.21
N GLY A 67 3.36 -16.87 6.93
CA GLY A 67 4.07 -16.67 8.20
C GLY A 67 3.37 -15.69 9.14
N THR A 68 4.04 -15.37 10.23
CA THR A 68 3.64 -14.28 11.12
C THR A 68 4.68 -13.17 11.01
N TYR A 69 4.25 -11.95 10.75
CA TYR A 69 5.14 -10.85 10.36
C TYR A 69 5.44 -9.91 11.54
N GLN A 70 6.60 -9.29 11.51
CA GLN A 70 7.02 -8.26 12.47
C GLN A 70 7.50 -6.98 11.80
N SER A 71 7.73 -6.99 10.48
CA SER A 71 7.96 -5.76 9.73
C SER A 71 7.55 -5.90 8.28
N ILE A 72 7.24 -4.76 7.64
CA ILE A 72 7.07 -4.61 6.20
C ILE A 72 7.62 -3.25 5.77
N GLU A 73 8.19 -3.18 4.58
CA GLU A 73 8.58 -1.91 3.97
C GLU A 73 8.41 -1.94 2.45
N ALA A 74 8.26 -0.76 1.86
CA ALA A 74 8.54 -0.49 0.46
C ALA A 74 8.73 1.01 0.22
N SER A 75 9.22 1.32 -0.97
CA SER A 75 9.35 2.69 -1.46
C SER A 75 8.73 2.81 -2.85
N TRP A 76 8.13 3.95 -3.16
CA TRP A 76 7.53 4.22 -4.47
C TRP A 76 7.62 5.70 -4.79
N ARG A 77 7.30 6.07 -6.03
CA ARG A 77 7.11 7.48 -6.39
C ARG A 77 5.62 7.80 -6.39
N ILE A 78 5.26 8.98 -5.91
CA ILE A 78 3.87 9.45 -5.97
C ILE A 78 3.40 9.38 -7.42
N PRO A 79 2.31 8.64 -7.71
CA PRO A 79 1.92 8.37 -9.08
C PRO A 79 1.43 9.64 -9.78
N LYS A 80 1.58 9.63 -11.11
CA LYS A 80 0.91 10.59 -11.99
C LYS A 80 -0.30 9.91 -12.62
N LEU A 81 -1.48 10.41 -12.30
CA LEU A 81 -2.73 9.94 -12.92
C LEU A 81 -2.81 10.45 -14.36
N THR A 82 -3.36 9.63 -15.26
CA THR A 82 -3.58 9.95 -16.68
C THR A 82 -5.06 9.96 -17.06
N SER A 83 -5.94 9.64 -16.11
CA SER A 83 -7.38 9.91 -16.18
C SER A 83 -7.91 10.32 -14.81
N PRO A 84 -9.11 10.93 -14.75
CA PRO A 84 -9.75 11.24 -13.47
C PRO A 84 -9.97 10.00 -12.61
N GLY A 85 -9.86 10.18 -11.29
CA GLY A 85 -10.10 9.13 -10.32
C GLY A 85 -9.28 9.27 -9.05
N SER A 86 -9.30 8.23 -8.22
CA SER A 86 -8.47 8.12 -7.02
C SER A 86 -7.83 6.76 -6.93
N LEU A 87 -6.60 6.71 -6.43
CA LEU A 87 -5.94 5.44 -6.09
C LEU A 87 -5.10 5.62 -4.83
N ALA A 88 -4.92 4.53 -4.08
CA ALA A 88 -3.97 4.48 -2.97
C ALA A 88 -2.79 3.56 -3.31
N VAL A 89 -1.62 3.86 -2.77
CA VAL A 89 -0.45 2.98 -2.77
C VAL A 89 0.00 2.83 -1.34
N TRP A 90 0.12 1.61 -0.84
CA TRP A 90 0.40 1.36 0.57
C TRP A 90 1.08 0.03 0.83
N VAL A 91 1.66 -0.07 2.03
CA VAL A 91 2.12 -1.33 2.63
C VAL A 91 1.36 -1.61 3.92
N GLY A 92 1.12 -2.88 4.22
CA GLY A 92 0.29 -3.29 5.35
C GLY A 92 0.73 -4.59 6.00
N LEU A 93 0.33 -4.75 7.26
CA LEU A 93 0.44 -5.97 8.05
C LEU A 93 -0.94 -6.37 8.57
N GLY A 94 -1.29 -7.64 8.40
CA GLY A 94 -2.62 -8.14 8.71
C GLY A 94 -3.58 -7.91 7.54
N GLY A 95 -4.86 -7.61 7.76
CA GLY A 95 -5.82 -7.67 6.66
C GLY A 95 -5.92 -9.11 6.18
N ALA A 96 -6.05 -9.38 4.87
CA ALA A 96 -6.44 -10.70 4.38
C ALA A 96 -5.49 -11.86 4.81
N PRO A 97 -5.95 -12.83 5.64
CA PRO A 97 -7.34 -13.23 5.91
C PRO A 97 -7.97 -12.71 7.22
N GLN A 98 -7.25 -11.93 8.01
CA GLN A 98 -7.67 -11.24 9.23
C GLN A 98 -8.49 -9.96 8.97
N GLN A 99 -9.17 -9.47 10.02
CA GLN A 99 -9.94 -8.21 9.96
C GLN A 99 -9.11 -6.98 10.33
N ARG A 100 -8.03 -7.18 11.08
CA ARG A 100 -7.18 -6.10 11.59
C ARG A 100 -6.02 -5.90 10.64
N LEU A 101 -5.83 -4.66 10.21
CA LEU A 101 -4.84 -4.24 9.23
C LEU A 101 -4.21 -2.96 9.73
N LEU A 102 -2.90 -2.97 9.91
CA LEU A 102 -2.10 -1.77 10.14
C LEU A 102 -1.38 -1.42 8.85
N GLN A 103 -1.62 -0.24 8.33
CA GLN A 103 -1.20 0.15 7.00
C GLN A 103 -0.86 1.64 6.92
N ALA A 104 0.01 1.98 5.98
CA ALA A 104 0.37 3.35 5.69
C ALA A 104 0.75 3.50 4.23
N GLY A 105 0.48 4.69 3.69
CA GLY A 105 0.70 4.94 2.29
C GLY A 105 0.22 6.29 1.82
N THR A 106 0.10 6.43 0.51
CA THR A 106 -0.37 7.64 -0.14
C THR A 106 -1.73 7.43 -0.77
N LEU A 107 -2.58 8.45 -0.75
CA LEU A 107 -3.83 8.52 -1.50
C LEU A 107 -3.72 9.69 -2.47
N THR A 108 -3.78 9.40 -3.76
CA THR A 108 -3.78 10.41 -4.83
C THR A 108 -5.17 10.49 -5.43
N LYS A 109 -5.70 11.71 -5.53
CA LYS A 109 -7.01 12.01 -6.10
C LYS A 109 -6.90 13.08 -7.18
N ASP A 110 -7.60 12.89 -8.28
CA ASP A 110 -7.79 13.92 -9.29
C ASP A 110 -8.84 14.95 -8.82
N THR A 111 -8.54 16.23 -9.02
CA THR A 111 -9.37 17.38 -8.68
C THR A 111 -9.48 18.34 -9.86
N ALA A 112 -10.38 19.32 -9.77
CA ALA A 112 -10.56 20.31 -10.84
C ALA A 112 -9.30 21.14 -11.13
N THR A 113 -8.35 21.21 -10.20
CA THR A 113 -7.14 22.02 -10.29
C THR A 113 -5.85 21.19 -10.47
N GLY A 114 -5.96 19.86 -10.59
CA GLY A 114 -4.82 18.95 -10.71
C GLY A 114 -4.97 17.72 -9.82
N SER A 115 -3.87 17.08 -9.44
CA SER A 115 -3.91 15.96 -8.49
C SER A 115 -3.50 16.39 -7.09
N GLU A 116 -4.25 15.94 -6.09
CA GLU A 116 -3.92 16.10 -4.68
C GLU A 116 -3.46 14.75 -4.12
N THR A 117 -2.33 14.76 -3.41
CA THR A 117 -1.83 13.56 -2.72
C THR A 117 -1.65 13.84 -1.24
N ILE A 118 -2.17 12.92 -0.42
CA ILE A 118 -1.93 12.85 1.02
C ILE A 118 -1.07 11.63 1.36
N LEU A 119 -0.30 11.73 2.43
CA LEU A 119 0.31 10.61 3.14
C LEU A 119 -0.54 10.32 4.38
N TRP A 120 -0.77 9.05 4.68
CA TRP A 120 -1.69 8.61 5.73
C TRP A 120 -1.20 7.37 6.47
N ILE A 121 -1.74 7.18 7.67
CA ILE A 121 -1.64 5.94 8.46
C ILE A 121 -3.06 5.45 8.80
N GLU A 122 -3.28 4.14 8.89
CA GLU A 122 -4.57 3.56 9.25
C GLU A 122 -4.38 2.24 10.01
N GLY A 123 -5.23 2.04 11.03
CA GLY A 123 -5.29 0.79 11.78
C GLY A 123 -6.74 0.34 11.90
N LEU A 124 -7.20 -0.55 11.01
CA LEU A 124 -8.61 -0.95 10.97
C LEU A 124 -9.07 -1.52 12.32
N PRO A 125 -10.30 -1.19 12.78
CA PRO A 125 -11.37 -0.52 12.03
C PRO A 125 -11.38 1.01 12.10
N GLU A 126 -10.37 1.63 12.73
CA GLU A 126 -10.29 3.09 12.80
C GLU A 126 -10.06 3.67 11.40
N PRO A 127 -10.66 4.82 11.06
CA PRO A 127 -10.47 5.44 9.76
C PRO A 127 -9.04 5.92 9.57
N LEU A 128 -8.61 5.99 8.31
CA LEU A 128 -7.33 6.58 7.93
C LEU A 128 -7.14 7.99 8.49
N LYS A 129 -5.89 8.31 8.84
CA LYS A 129 -5.45 9.58 9.41
C LYS A 129 -4.45 10.23 8.45
N PRO A 130 -4.78 11.35 7.81
CA PRO A 130 -3.82 12.12 7.01
C PRO A 130 -2.73 12.72 7.91
N ILE A 131 -1.47 12.60 7.49
CA ILE A 131 -0.30 13.13 8.23
C ILE A 131 0.51 14.16 7.43
N ALA A 132 0.41 14.12 6.10
CA ALA A 132 0.92 15.15 5.20
C ALA A 132 -0.01 15.30 3.99
N GLN A 133 -0.02 16.49 3.38
CA GLN A 133 -0.90 16.85 2.26
C GLN A 133 -0.12 17.58 1.18
N ASN A 134 -0.73 17.70 -0.01
CA ASN A 134 -0.16 18.41 -1.17
C ASN A 134 1.21 17.88 -1.59
N LEU A 135 1.40 16.56 -1.48
CA LEU A 135 2.65 15.93 -1.87
C LEU A 135 2.79 15.92 -3.41
N PRO A 136 3.88 16.45 -3.98
CA PRO A 136 4.04 16.53 -5.43
C PRO A 136 4.15 15.15 -6.10
N SER A 137 3.54 14.98 -7.28
CA SER A 137 3.78 13.78 -8.10
C SER A 137 5.25 13.58 -8.42
N GLY A 138 5.71 12.33 -8.43
CA GLY A 138 7.09 11.95 -8.73
C GLY A 138 8.05 11.98 -7.52
N GLU A 139 7.65 12.61 -6.42
CA GLU A 139 8.41 12.58 -5.17
C GLU A 139 8.53 11.16 -4.62
N ALA A 140 9.67 10.86 -4.01
CA ALA A 140 9.92 9.57 -3.40
C ALA A 140 9.16 9.43 -2.08
N VAL A 141 8.58 8.25 -1.90
CA VAL A 141 7.90 7.80 -0.69
C VAL A 141 8.61 6.56 -0.17
N HIS A 142 8.75 6.47 1.15
CA HIS A 142 9.14 5.25 1.85
C HIS A 142 8.24 5.08 3.06
N VAL A 143 7.76 3.85 3.23
CA VAL A 143 6.98 3.45 4.39
C VAL A 143 7.58 2.16 4.93
N ALA A 144 7.87 2.15 6.22
CA ALA A 144 8.20 0.95 6.97
C ALA A 144 7.34 0.86 8.22
N ILE A 145 6.78 -0.32 8.48
CA ILE A 145 6.02 -0.63 9.69
C ILE A 145 6.74 -1.77 10.40
N TYR A 146 7.06 -1.63 11.69
CA TYR A 146 7.76 -2.67 12.43
C TYR A 146 7.31 -2.76 13.89
N HIS A 147 7.30 -3.98 14.41
CA HIS A 147 6.95 -4.29 15.80
C HIS A 147 8.08 -3.82 16.71
N VAL A 148 7.72 -3.12 17.79
CA VAL A 148 8.68 -2.62 18.79
C VAL A 148 8.68 -3.54 20.01
N LYS A 149 7.52 -3.66 20.66
CA LYS A 149 7.30 -4.52 21.84
C LYS A 149 5.81 -4.62 22.14
N SER A 150 5.35 -5.73 22.71
CA SER A 150 3.95 -5.88 23.14
C SER A 150 2.96 -5.52 22.00
N GLN A 151 2.17 -4.46 22.16
CA GLN A 151 1.23 -3.94 21.15
C GLN A 151 1.76 -2.70 20.42
N GLU A 152 3.01 -2.33 20.66
CA GLU A 152 3.65 -1.14 20.09
C GLU A 152 4.25 -1.46 18.72
N TRP A 153 3.89 -0.64 17.75
CA TRP A 153 4.41 -0.65 16.38
C TRP A 153 4.95 0.74 16.05
N ALA A 154 6.04 0.79 15.30
CA ALA A 154 6.56 2.04 14.75
C ALA A 154 6.26 2.09 13.25
N LEU A 155 5.88 3.27 12.75
CA LEU A 155 5.71 3.58 11.35
C LEU A 155 6.71 4.67 10.97
N ASP A 156 7.75 4.33 10.22
CA ASP A 156 8.71 5.28 9.65
C ASP A 156 8.23 5.71 8.26
N LEU A 157 8.01 7.02 8.10
CA LEU A 157 7.29 7.59 6.97
C LEU A 157 8.08 8.73 6.36
N GLN A 158 8.33 8.60 5.05
CA GLN A 158 9.07 9.57 4.26
C GLN A 158 8.28 9.87 2.99
N ALA A 159 8.04 11.14 2.68
CA ALA A 159 7.45 11.56 1.40
C ALA A 159 7.95 12.95 0.99
N GLY A 160 8.70 13.05 -0.12
CA GLY A 160 9.32 14.32 -0.52
C GLY A 160 10.24 14.88 0.56
N SER A 161 9.91 16.03 1.16
CA SER A 161 10.62 16.61 2.31
C SER A 161 10.08 16.16 3.69
N TYR A 162 8.91 15.51 3.75
CA TYR A 162 8.30 15.06 5.00
C TYR A 162 9.03 13.83 5.55
N ARG A 163 9.42 13.85 6.83
CA ARG A 163 10.07 12.73 7.53
C ARG A 163 9.52 12.64 8.94
N GLN A 164 8.96 11.50 9.33
CA GLN A 164 8.46 11.29 10.68
C GLN A 164 8.32 9.81 11.01
N THR A 165 8.61 9.46 12.27
CA THR A 165 8.27 8.15 12.85
C THR A 165 7.11 8.31 13.83
N TYR A 166 6.13 7.41 13.75
CA TYR A 166 5.00 7.32 14.67
C TYR A 166 5.02 6.00 15.42
N ASP A 167 5.03 6.06 16.76
CA ASP A 167 4.82 4.88 17.61
C ASP A 167 3.33 4.75 17.93
N VAL A 168 2.73 3.60 17.61
CA VAL A 168 1.30 3.32 17.77
C VAL A 168 1.04 2.11 18.65
N GLN A 169 0.04 2.21 19.52
CA GLN A 169 -0.48 1.06 20.27
C GLN A 169 -1.58 0.40 19.45
N TYR A 170 -1.29 -0.78 18.90
CA TYR A 170 -2.19 -1.53 18.04
C TYR A 170 -1.98 -3.04 18.23
N SER A 171 -2.92 -3.69 18.94
CA SER A 171 -2.86 -5.14 19.23
C SER A 171 -2.96 -6.04 17.97
N LEU A 172 -1.88 -6.22 17.22
CA LEU A 172 -1.86 -7.00 15.99
C LEU A 172 -0.93 -8.21 16.11
N ASN A 173 -1.38 -9.34 15.56
CA ASN A 173 -0.53 -10.51 15.31
C ASN A 173 -0.66 -10.84 13.82
N PRO A 174 0.09 -10.17 12.94
CA PRO A 174 -0.21 -10.15 11.52
C PRO A 174 0.22 -11.45 10.86
N ARG A 175 -0.72 -12.12 10.20
CA ARG A 175 -0.53 -13.35 9.43
C ARG A 175 -0.35 -13.09 7.93
N SER A 176 -0.29 -11.81 7.57
CA SER A 176 -0.04 -11.39 6.21
C SER A 176 0.73 -10.07 6.16
N ALA A 177 1.36 -9.86 5.02
CA ALA A 177 2.09 -8.66 4.64
C ALA A 177 1.74 -8.31 3.19
N GLU A 178 1.36 -7.06 2.92
CA GLU A 178 0.82 -6.65 1.62
C GLU A 178 1.52 -5.40 1.04
N TRP A 179 1.73 -5.40 -0.27
CA TRP A 179 2.22 -4.24 -1.05
C TRP A 179 1.22 -3.95 -2.18
N ILE A 180 0.41 -2.90 -2.03
CA ILE A 180 -0.84 -2.76 -2.78
C ILE A 180 -0.96 -1.40 -3.46
N VAL A 181 -1.49 -1.44 -4.69
CA VAL A 181 -2.19 -0.33 -5.35
C VAL A 181 -3.69 -0.62 -5.25
N GLU A 182 -4.45 0.30 -4.69
CA GLU A 182 -5.85 0.10 -4.34
C GLU A 182 -6.80 1.08 -5.05
N ASP A 183 -7.99 0.59 -5.40
CA ASP A 183 -9.21 1.38 -5.63
C ASP A 183 -9.91 1.64 -4.28
N PRO A 184 -9.71 2.81 -3.66
CA PRO A 184 -10.12 3.04 -2.28
C PRO A 184 -11.64 3.27 -2.17
N LEU A 185 -12.21 2.92 -1.02
CA LEU A 185 -13.59 3.26 -0.66
C LEU A 185 -13.67 4.69 -0.11
N ILE A 186 -14.06 5.67 -0.91
CA ILE A 186 -14.27 7.05 -0.45
C ILE A 186 -15.74 7.26 -0.12
N ASN A 187 -16.05 7.66 1.12
CA ASN A 187 -17.44 7.80 1.61
C ASN A 187 -18.30 6.54 1.38
N ASN A 188 -17.74 5.35 1.67
CA ASN A 188 -18.38 4.04 1.48
C ASN A 188 -18.72 3.69 0.02
N GLN A 189 -18.12 4.36 -0.96
CA GLN A 189 -18.24 4.02 -2.37
C GLN A 189 -16.86 3.82 -2.96
N PHE A 190 -16.68 2.80 -3.80
CA PHE A 190 -15.45 2.67 -4.57
C PHE A 190 -15.25 3.93 -5.38
N ALA A 191 -14.02 4.44 -5.37
CA ALA A 191 -13.67 5.58 -6.19
C ALA A 191 -13.79 5.20 -7.68
N THR A 192 -13.74 6.22 -8.54
CA THR A 192 -13.43 5.95 -9.95
C THR A 192 -11.95 5.56 -10.00
N PHE A 193 -11.65 4.30 -10.32
CA PHE A 193 -10.26 3.86 -10.47
C PHE A 193 -9.62 4.47 -11.74
N PRO A 194 -8.54 5.26 -11.61
CA PRO A 194 -7.95 6.00 -12.71
C PRO A 194 -7.01 5.13 -13.55
N ARG A 195 -6.64 5.63 -14.73
CA ARG A 195 -5.43 5.23 -15.46
C ARG A 195 -4.22 5.95 -14.90
N PHE A 196 -3.06 5.31 -14.98
CA PHE A 196 -1.81 5.83 -14.45
C PHE A 196 -0.62 5.27 -15.23
N GLN A 197 0.50 6.00 -15.18
CA GLN A 197 1.81 5.44 -15.54
C GLN A 197 2.19 4.33 -14.55
N ASN A 198 3.00 3.37 -14.99
CA ASN A 198 3.43 2.23 -14.16
C ASN A 198 3.88 2.70 -12.78
N ILE A 199 3.32 2.08 -11.74
CA ILE A 199 3.66 2.34 -10.34
C ILE A 199 4.63 1.26 -9.91
N GLU A 200 5.88 1.63 -9.67
CA GLU A 200 6.92 0.71 -9.17
C GLU A 200 7.03 0.81 -7.66
N LEU A 201 7.00 -0.35 -7.01
CA LEU A 201 7.30 -0.51 -5.59
C LEU A 201 8.66 -1.19 -5.46
N PHE A 202 9.61 -0.44 -4.92
CA PHE A 202 10.99 -0.84 -4.65
C PHE A 202 11.16 -1.33 -3.23
N TYR A 203 12.19 -2.16 -3.01
CA TYR A 203 12.57 -2.66 -1.69
C TYR A 203 11.39 -3.31 -0.94
N ALA A 204 10.47 -3.93 -1.68
CA ALA A 204 9.27 -4.56 -1.16
C ALA A 204 9.64 -5.86 -0.41
N THR A 205 9.84 -5.73 0.90
CA THR A 205 10.26 -6.81 1.78
C THR A 205 9.53 -6.77 3.12
N ALA A 206 9.34 -7.94 3.70
CA ALA A 206 8.78 -8.13 5.04
C ALA A 206 9.71 -9.04 5.85
N LYS A 207 9.59 -9.01 7.18
CA LYS A 207 10.28 -9.97 8.05
C LYS A 207 9.28 -10.74 8.89
N THR A 208 9.47 -12.05 8.97
CA THR A 208 8.70 -12.88 9.90
C THR A 208 9.21 -12.72 11.33
N GLN A 209 8.42 -13.13 12.32
CA GLN A 209 8.82 -13.16 13.73
C GLN A 209 10.03 -14.08 13.97
N GLU A 210 10.23 -15.08 13.12
CA GLU A 210 11.39 -15.97 13.11
C GLU A 210 12.64 -15.33 12.47
N GLY A 211 12.53 -14.09 11.99
CA GLY A 211 13.64 -13.34 11.39
C GLY A 211 13.89 -13.65 9.91
N GLN A 212 13.00 -14.40 9.25
CA GLN A 212 13.12 -14.65 7.81
C GLN A 212 12.68 -13.43 7.01
N THR A 213 13.51 -13.01 6.05
CA THR A 213 13.12 -12.00 5.06
C THR A 213 12.25 -12.65 3.99
N VAL A 214 11.08 -12.07 3.75
CA VAL A 214 10.14 -12.45 2.70
C VAL A 214 10.09 -11.34 1.66
N THR A 215 10.09 -11.70 0.39
CA THR A 215 10.05 -10.74 -0.72
C THR A 215 8.84 -10.94 -1.62
N VAL A 216 8.57 -9.97 -2.50
CA VAL A 216 7.46 -10.06 -3.46
C VAL A 216 7.58 -11.23 -4.44
N GLN A 217 8.80 -11.70 -4.74
CA GLN A 217 9.00 -12.90 -5.56
C GLN A 217 8.47 -14.19 -4.90
N GLN A 218 8.41 -14.24 -3.57
CA GLN A 218 7.90 -15.37 -2.79
C GLN A 218 6.42 -15.18 -2.40
N SER A 219 5.79 -14.10 -2.86
CA SER A 219 4.45 -13.69 -2.46
C SER A 219 3.43 -13.91 -3.59
N THR A 220 2.16 -13.96 -3.24
CA THR A 220 1.07 -14.20 -4.17
C THR A 220 0.68 -12.91 -4.89
N PRO A 221 0.68 -12.87 -6.24
CA PRO A 221 0.19 -11.71 -6.99
C PRO A 221 -1.34 -11.63 -6.96
N ILE A 222 -1.85 -10.40 -6.87
CA ILE A 222 -3.29 -10.09 -6.89
C ILE A 222 -3.59 -9.13 -8.03
N ASP A 223 -4.57 -9.47 -8.88
CA ASP A 223 -5.14 -8.57 -9.90
C ASP A 223 -6.30 -7.75 -9.32
N LEU A 224 -6.37 -6.47 -9.70
CA LEU A 224 -7.58 -5.66 -9.50
C LEU A 224 -8.50 -5.84 -10.69
N ARG A 225 -9.71 -6.36 -10.44
CA ARG A 225 -10.75 -6.55 -11.47
C ARG A 225 -12.05 -5.84 -11.11
N ILE A 226 -12.49 -4.95 -12.01
CA ILE A 226 -13.78 -4.28 -11.92
C ILE A 226 -14.67 -4.86 -13.03
N ASP A 227 -15.86 -5.33 -12.67
CA ASP A 227 -16.81 -6.00 -13.56
C ASP A 227 -16.20 -7.19 -14.34
N GLY A 228 -15.27 -7.90 -13.70
CA GLY A 228 -14.57 -9.05 -14.28
C GLY A 228 -13.41 -8.68 -15.22
N ILE A 229 -13.21 -7.40 -15.51
CA ILE A 229 -12.13 -6.90 -16.37
C ILE A 229 -10.93 -6.52 -15.50
N ILE A 230 -9.74 -6.97 -15.87
CA ILE A 230 -8.48 -6.50 -15.25
C ILE A 230 -8.38 -4.99 -15.47
N ARG A 231 -8.16 -4.26 -14.38
CA ARG A 231 -7.94 -2.81 -14.37
C ARG A 231 -6.52 -2.49 -13.97
N ALA A 232 -5.96 -3.26 -13.04
CA ALA A 232 -4.55 -3.20 -12.70
C ALA A 232 -4.00 -4.60 -12.43
N ALA A 233 -2.77 -4.84 -12.87
CA ALA A 233 -2.08 -6.12 -12.66
C ALA A 233 -0.62 -5.88 -12.25
N PRO A 234 -0.11 -6.64 -11.25
CA PRO A 234 1.27 -6.59 -10.84
C PRO A 234 2.15 -7.39 -11.81
N ALA A 235 3.36 -6.89 -12.07
CA ALA A 235 4.41 -7.56 -12.81
C ALA A 235 5.69 -7.56 -11.97
N LEU A 236 6.24 -8.74 -11.70
CA LEU A 236 7.51 -8.86 -10.99
C LEU A 236 8.64 -8.31 -11.87
N ILE A 237 9.52 -7.50 -11.28
CA ILE A 237 10.73 -6.99 -11.94
C ILE A 237 11.95 -7.77 -11.43
N ASN A 238 12.07 -7.91 -10.11
CA ASN A 238 13.10 -8.71 -9.45
C ASN A 238 12.60 -9.20 -8.07
N ALA A 239 13.47 -9.78 -7.26
CA ALA A 239 13.11 -10.32 -5.94
C ALA A 239 12.34 -9.35 -5.04
N THR A 240 12.68 -8.06 -5.05
CA THR A 240 12.18 -7.02 -4.16
C THR A 240 11.53 -5.84 -4.89
N THR A 241 11.27 -5.97 -6.19
CA THR A 241 10.67 -4.91 -6.99
C THR A 241 9.59 -5.46 -7.90
N PHE A 242 8.47 -4.77 -7.95
CA PHE A 242 7.40 -5.03 -8.91
C PHE A 242 6.80 -3.72 -9.41
N ALA A 243 6.14 -3.79 -10.56
CA ALA A 243 5.32 -2.70 -11.08
C ALA A 243 3.85 -3.09 -11.08
N VAL A 244 2.97 -2.13 -10.86
CA VAL A 244 1.54 -2.24 -11.18
C VAL A 244 1.26 -1.42 -12.42
N THR A 245 0.64 -2.07 -13.40
CA THR A 245 0.28 -1.44 -14.67
C THR A 245 -1.23 -1.27 -14.76
N SER A 246 -1.70 -0.09 -15.17
CA SER A 246 -3.11 0.10 -15.52
C SER A 246 -3.37 -0.48 -16.90
N THR A 247 -4.45 -1.24 -17.05
CA THR A 247 -4.83 -1.84 -18.35
C THR A 247 -5.97 -1.03 -18.98
N SER A 248 -5.91 -0.82 -20.29
CA SER A 248 -7.03 -0.22 -21.01
C SER A 248 -8.16 -1.25 -21.14
N PRO A 249 -9.44 -0.84 -21.10
CA PRO A 249 -10.51 -1.69 -21.62
C PRO A 249 -10.17 -2.01 -23.08
N GLN A 250 -10.15 -3.29 -23.44
CA GLN A 250 -10.21 -3.71 -24.85
C GLN A 250 -11.59 -3.38 -25.43
#